data_AF-A0A6J6QLA5-F1
#
_entry.id   AF-A0A6J6QLA5-F1
#
_cell.length_a   1.000
_cell.length_b   1.000
_cell.length_c   1.000
_cell.angle_alpha   90.00
_cell.angle_beta   90.00
_cell.angle_gamma   90.00
#
_symmetry.space_group_name_H-M   'P 1'
#
loop_
_entity.id
_entity.type
_entity.pdbx_description
1 polymer ?
#
loop_
_entity_poly.entity_id
_entity_poly.type
_entity_poly.pdbx_seq_one_letter_code
_entity_poly.pdbx_strand_id
1 'polypeptide(L)'
;MLPELLLQRGELEEAQAESEQDLVVARLARELLGTAIDDFEKQNQDPVIQHAQRLVEQVVPSWGTLMMTYPAGGKPTITRDSTSGRLLSDRLSDGARALLHLGIRLAFAERDSERRGLALPLICDDPFAHFDDDRTRGALELLRDTSKRHQVILFTCETGTRTLAADLGAHVINL
;
A
#
# COMPACT_ATOMS: atom_id res chain seq x y z
N MET A 1 20.07 60.16 18.60
CA MET A 1 20.30 59.41 17.35
C MET A 1 21.20 58.19 17.56
N LEU A 2 22.50 58.31 17.83
CA LEU A 2 23.38 57.12 17.96
C LEU A 2 23.03 56.16 19.12
N PRO A 3 22.71 56.66 20.34
CA PRO A 3 22.33 55.80 21.47
C PRO A 3 21.02 55.05 21.24
N GLU A 4 20.08 55.69 20.56
CA GLU A 4 18.74 55.17 20.25
C GLU A 4 18.82 54.05 19.20
N LEU A 5 19.67 54.22 18.18
CA LEU A 5 19.95 53.18 17.17
C LEU A 5 20.69 51.96 17.77
N LEU A 6 21.56 52.16 18.77
CA LEU A 6 22.24 51.05 19.45
C LEU A 6 21.26 50.25 20.32
N LEU A 7 20.33 50.92 21.00
CA LEU A 7 19.27 50.26 21.77
C LEU A 7 18.36 49.45 20.82
N GLN A 8 17.90 50.07 19.73
CA GLN A 8 17.05 49.42 18.74
C GLN A 8 17.74 48.22 18.07
N ARG A 9 19.06 48.29 17.83
CA ARG A 9 19.83 47.14 17.33
C ARG A 9 19.87 46.00 18.35
N GLY A 10 20.08 46.31 19.63
CA GLY A 10 20.08 45.31 20.70
C GLY A 10 18.74 44.59 20.82
N GLU A 11 17.63 45.34 20.76
CA GLU A 11 16.27 44.78 20.77
C GLU A 11 16.01 43.84 19.57
N LEU A 12 16.49 44.22 18.37
CA LEU A 12 16.38 43.39 17.18
C LEU A 12 17.27 42.14 17.25
N GLU A 13 18.48 42.23 17.79
CA GLU A 13 19.37 41.09 18.00
C GLU A 13 18.78 40.08 18.99
N GLU A 14 18.14 40.55 20.07
CA GLU A 14 17.48 39.71 21.06
C GLU A 14 16.22 39.04 20.49
N ALA A 15 15.38 39.80 19.78
CA ALA A 15 14.20 39.25 19.09
C ALA A 15 14.57 38.25 17.99
N GLN A 16 15.70 38.47 17.29
CA GLN A 16 16.22 37.52 16.31
C GLN A 16 16.67 36.22 17.00
N ALA A 17 17.41 36.32 18.11
CA ALA A 17 17.87 35.15 18.86
C ALA A 17 16.70 34.31 19.40
N GLU A 18 15.64 34.96 19.90
CA GLU A 18 14.42 34.28 20.36
C GLU A 18 13.71 33.55 19.20
N SER A 19 13.54 34.23 18.05
CA SER A 19 12.93 33.63 16.85
C SER A 19 13.74 32.45 16.28
N GLU A 20 15.08 32.53 16.35
CA GLU A 20 15.97 31.44 15.96
C GLU A 20 15.78 30.21 16.87
N GLN A 21 15.65 30.41 18.18
CA GLN A 21 15.37 29.33 19.13
C GLN A 21 14.00 28.69 18.87
N ASP A 22 12.96 29.52 18.69
CA ASP A 22 11.61 29.04 18.38
C ASP A 22 11.58 28.25 17.08
N LEU A 23 12.31 28.69 16.04
CA LEU A 23 12.39 27.97 14.78
C LEU A 23 13.06 26.60 14.95
N VAL A 24 14.12 26.50 15.77
CA VAL A 24 14.79 25.22 16.06
C VAL A 24 13.84 24.28 16.80
N VAL A 25 13.14 24.78 17.83
CA VAL A 25 12.15 24.00 18.59
C VAL A 25 11.02 23.53 17.69
N ALA A 26 10.45 24.41 16.86
CA ALA A 26 9.35 24.07 15.96
C ALA A 26 9.77 23.04 14.89
N ARG A 27 11.00 23.15 14.36
CA ARG A 27 11.54 22.17 13.40
C ARG A 27 11.71 20.80 14.04
N LEU A 28 12.31 20.74 15.23
CA LEU A 28 12.47 19.49 15.97
C LEU A 28 11.12 18.88 16.33
N ALA A 29 10.18 19.68 16.85
CA ALA A 29 8.85 19.21 17.18
C ALA A 29 8.12 18.63 15.97
N ARG A 30 8.23 19.27 14.80
CA ARG A 30 7.67 18.75 13.54
C ARG A 30 8.30 17.44 13.11
N GLU A 31 9.62 17.29 13.25
CA GLU A 31 10.33 16.06 12.89
C GLU A 31 9.92 14.90 13.81
N LEU A 32 9.91 15.13 15.13
CA LEU A 32 9.47 14.15 16.12
C LEU A 32 8.00 13.75 15.93
N LEU A 33 7.12 14.73 15.68
CA LEU A 33 5.70 14.45 15.39
C LEU A 33 5.54 13.67 14.08
N GLY A 34 6.32 13.99 13.05
CA GLY A 34 6.32 13.25 11.79
C GLY A 34 6.68 11.78 12.01
N THR A 35 7.77 11.51 12.73
CA THR A 35 8.18 10.14 13.09
C THR A 35 7.11 9.43 13.92
N ALA A 36 6.53 10.09 14.92
CA ALA A 36 5.51 9.50 15.78
C ALA A 36 4.23 9.16 15.00
N ILE A 37 3.81 10.01 14.04
CA ILE A 37 2.67 9.75 13.16
C ILE A 37 2.98 8.56 12.26
N ASP A 38 4.14 8.52 11.60
CA ASP A 38 4.53 7.40 10.73
C ASP A 38 4.57 6.07 11.50
N ASP A 39 5.09 6.08 12.73
CA ASP A 39 5.14 4.90 13.59
C ASP A 39 3.75 4.46 14.04
N PHE A 40 2.88 5.41 14.42
CA PHE A 40 1.50 5.12 14.79
C PHE A 40 0.72 4.54 13.61
N GLU A 41 0.84 5.13 12.41
CA GLU A 41 0.18 4.64 11.21
C GLU A 41 0.63 3.21 10.86
N LYS A 42 1.94 2.92 10.96
CA LYS A 42 2.48 1.56 10.74
C LYS A 42 1.95 0.55 11.75
N GLN A 43 1.88 0.92 13.04
CA GLN A 43 1.43 0.03 14.11
C GLN A 43 -0.09 -0.23 14.08
N ASN A 44 -0.87 0.74 13.60
CA ASN A 44 -2.34 0.68 13.61
C ASN A 44 -2.95 0.45 12.23
N GLN A 45 -2.18 -0.06 11.27
CA GLN A 45 -2.72 -0.41 9.95
C GLN A 45 -3.82 -1.45 10.06
N ASP A 46 -4.83 -1.31 9.19
CA ASP A 46 -5.87 -2.32 9.05
C ASP A 46 -5.22 -3.68 8.75
N PRO A 47 -5.51 -4.74 9.52
CA PRO A 47 -4.97 -6.08 9.30
C PRO A 47 -5.19 -6.64 7.89
N VAL A 48 -6.21 -6.15 7.16
CA VAL A 48 -6.42 -6.46 5.73
C VAL A 48 -5.30 -5.87 4.88
N ILE A 49 -4.86 -4.64 5.16
CA ILE A 49 -3.78 -3.98 4.42
C ILE A 49 -2.44 -4.65 4.69
N GLN A 50 -2.16 -5.02 5.94
CA GLN A 50 -0.95 -5.79 6.28
C GLN A 50 -0.93 -7.17 5.59
N HIS A 51 -2.09 -7.82 5.48
CA HIS A 51 -2.17 -9.08 4.76
C HIS A 51 -2.01 -8.85 3.24
N ALA A 52 -2.64 -7.81 2.67
CA ALA A 52 -2.47 -7.45 1.27
C ALA A 52 -1.01 -7.11 0.90
N GLN A 53 -0.29 -6.43 1.80
CA GLN A 53 1.15 -6.15 1.66
C GLN A 53 1.92 -7.45 1.39
N ARG A 54 1.73 -8.46 2.24
CA ARG A 54 2.42 -9.75 2.11
C ARG A 54 2.08 -10.46 0.80
N LEU A 55 0.82 -10.42 0.36
CA LEU A 55 0.40 -11.03 -0.90
C LEU A 55 1.05 -10.33 -2.10
N VAL A 56 1.07 -9.00 -2.11
CA VAL A 56 1.68 -8.24 -3.22
C VAL A 56 3.20 -8.44 -3.25
N GLU A 57 3.86 -8.50 -2.10
CA GLU A 57 5.31 -8.77 -2.01
C GLU A 57 5.70 -10.17 -2.50
N GLN A 58 4.82 -11.16 -2.40
CA GLN A 58 5.09 -12.48 -2.99
C GLN A 58 5.17 -12.45 -4.52
N VAL A 59 4.43 -11.54 -5.16
CA VAL A 59 4.47 -11.35 -6.63
C VAL A 59 5.58 -10.37 -7.02
N VAL A 60 5.81 -9.33 -6.21
CA VAL A 60 6.82 -8.31 -6.45
C VAL A 60 7.59 -8.02 -5.14
N PRO A 61 8.72 -8.70 -4.87
CA PRO A 61 9.44 -8.61 -3.59
C PRO A 61 9.86 -7.21 -3.17
N SER A 62 10.10 -6.32 -4.13
CA SER A 62 10.48 -4.92 -3.88
C SER A 62 9.32 -3.96 -4.13
N TRP A 63 8.11 -4.36 -3.77
CA TRP A 63 6.93 -3.52 -3.96
C TRP A 63 6.98 -2.23 -3.12
N GLY A 64 7.55 -2.24 -1.92
CA GLY A 64 7.41 -1.11 -1.00
C GLY A 64 6.14 -1.23 -0.15
N THR A 65 5.94 -0.30 0.78
CA THR A 65 4.96 -0.42 1.88
C THR A 65 3.58 0.10 1.48
N LEU A 66 2.55 -0.71 1.64
CA LEU A 66 1.16 -0.27 1.53
C LEU A 66 0.73 0.43 2.82
N MET A 67 0.07 1.57 2.68
CA MET A 67 -0.50 2.32 3.81
C MET A 67 -1.88 2.83 3.48
N MET A 68 -2.78 2.75 4.47
CA MET A 68 -4.10 3.35 4.39
C MET A 68 -4.05 4.74 5.02
N THR A 69 -4.28 5.76 4.20
CA THR A 69 -4.25 7.15 4.62
C THR A 69 -5.67 7.71 4.65
N TYR A 70 -5.93 8.61 5.59
CA TYR A 70 -7.21 9.31 5.73
C TYR A 70 -7.03 10.78 5.36
N PRO A 71 -7.16 11.16 4.08
CA PRO A 71 -7.13 12.58 3.71
C PRO A 71 -8.24 13.33 4.46
N ALA A 72 -7.96 14.56 4.89
CA ALA A 72 -8.87 15.35 5.73
C ALA A 72 -10.28 15.45 5.10
N GLY A 73 -11.27 14.85 5.76
CA GLY A 73 -12.67 14.84 5.31
C GLY A 73 -12.97 13.93 4.10
N GLY A 74 -11.99 13.14 3.65
CA GLY A 74 -12.10 12.26 2.49
C GLY A 74 -12.37 10.80 2.84
N LYS A 75 -12.59 9.99 1.80
CA LYS A 75 -12.60 8.53 1.92
C LYS A 75 -11.16 8.04 2.16
N PRO A 76 -10.95 6.95 2.91
CA PRO A 76 -9.64 6.37 3.04
C PRO A 76 -9.09 5.98 1.67
N THR A 77 -7.80 6.24 1.47
CA THR A 77 -7.06 5.91 0.25
C THR A 77 -5.90 4.99 0.59
N ILE A 78 -5.49 4.16 -0.37
CA ILE A 78 -4.32 3.31 -0.22
C ILE A 78 -3.17 3.95 -0.99
N THR A 79 -2.02 4.02 -0.33
CA THR A 79 -0.77 4.54 -0.89
C THR A 79 0.29 3.47 -0.86
N ARG A 80 1.22 3.56 -1.81
CA ARG A 80 2.43 2.76 -1.90
C ARG A 80 3.61 3.67 -1.58
N ASP A 81 4.30 3.40 -0.49
CA ASP A 81 5.52 4.08 -0.09
C ASP A 81 6.74 3.25 -0.51
N SER A 82 7.59 3.82 -1.35
CA SER A 82 8.77 3.14 -1.90
C SER A 82 9.95 4.11 -2.03
N THR A 83 11.11 3.63 -2.46
CA THR A 83 12.30 4.48 -2.69
C THR A 83 12.07 5.58 -3.74
N SER A 84 11.09 5.42 -4.64
CA SER A 84 10.67 6.45 -5.60
C SER A 84 9.69 7.48 -5.02
N GLY A 85 9.41 7.40 -3.72
CA GLY A 85 8.44 8.23 -3.01
C GLY A 85 7.10 7.54 -2.78
N ARG A 86 6.21 8.29 -2.12
CA ARG A 86 4.85 7.87 -1.76
C ARG A 86 3.88 8.17 -2.91
N LEU A 87 3.28 7.12 -3.46
CA LEU A 87 2.33 7.21 -4.57
C LEU A 87 0.92 6.83 -4.12
N LEU A 88 -0.07 7.62 -4.53
CA LEU A 88 -1.48 7.25 -4.46
C LEU A 88 -1.77 6.08 -5.42
N SER A 89 -2.78 5.26 -5.11
CA SER A 89 -3.16 4.11 -5.94
C SER A 89 -3.53 4.46 -7.39
N ASP A 90 -4.02 5.68 -7.65
CA ASP A 90 -4.37 6.17 -8.99
C ASP A 90 -3.14 6.60 -9.83
N ARG A 91 -1.98 6.79 -9.18
CA ARG A 91 -0.69 7.08 -9.82
C ARG A 91 0.14 5.83 -10.13
N LEU A 92 -0.34 4.65 -9.75
CA LEU A 92 0.29 3.38 -10.12
C LEU A 92 0.01 3.05 -11.59
N SER A 93 0.93 2.31 -12.22
CA SER A 93 0.65 1.72 -13.54
C SER A 93 -0.54 0.76 -13.46
N ASP A 94 -1.20 0.49 -14.59
CA ASP A 94 -2.40 -0.36 -14.60
C ASP A 94 -2.15 -1.75 -14.03
N GLY A 95 -1.05 -2.40 -14.42
CA GLY A 95 -0.65 -3.70 -13.86
C GLY A 95 -0.36 -3.61 -12.36
N ALA A 96 0.27 -2.54 -11.89
CA ALA A 96 0.53 -2.36 -10.47
C ALA A 96 -0.78 -2.14 -9.68
N ARG A 97 -1.66 -1.30 -10.19
CA ARG A 97 -2.98 -1.04 -9.59
C ARG A 97 -3.84 -2.30 -9.56
N ALA A 98 -3.83 -3.10 -10.62
CA ALA A 98 -4.53 -4.37 -10.69
C ALA A 98 -4.00 -5.37 -9.65
N LEU A 99 -2.68 -5.49 -9.48
CA LEU A 99 -2.08 -6.35 -8.45
C LEU A 99 -2.44 -5.90 -7.03
N LEU A 100 -2.39 -4.59 -6.75
CA LEU A 100 -2.82 -4.05 -5.47
C LEU A 100 -4.29 -4.41 -5.19
N HIS A 101 -5.18 -4.18 -6.15
CA HIS A 101 -6.59 -4.50 -5.99
C HIS A 101 -6.84 -6.01 -5.80
N LEU A 102 -6.11 -6.88 -6.50
CA LEU A 102 -6.18 -8.33 -6.30
C LEU A 102 -5.74 -8.69 -4.88
N GLY A 103 -4.58 -8.20 -4.44
CA GLY A 103 -4.05 -8.46 -3.10
C GLY A 103 -5.01 -8.04 -1.98
N ILE A 104 -5.62 -6.86 -2.09
CA ILE A 104 -6.62 -6.40 -1.09
C ILE A 104 -7.85 -7.30 -1.06
N ARG A 105 -8.38 -7.72 -2.22
CA ARG A 105 -9.57 -8.58 -2.28
C ARG A 105 -9.31 -9.97 -1.72
N LEU A 106 -8.15 -10.55 -2.04
CA LEU A 106 -7.73 -11.83 -1.48
C LEU A 106 -7.52 -11.72 0.04
N ALA A 107 -6.80 -10.69 0.49
CA ALA A 107 -6.60 -10.42 1.91
C ALA A 107 -7.91 -10.29 2.70
N PHE A 108 -8.88 -9.57 2.12
CA PHE A 108 -10.20 -9.45 2.71
C PHE A 108 -10.90 -10.81 2.77
N ALA A 109 -10.92 -11.57 1.67
CA ALA A 109 -11.59 -12.86 1.60
C ALA A 109 -11.02 -13.89 2.58
N GLU A 110 -9.70 -13.98 2.69
CA GLU A 110 -9.03 -14.90 3.62
C GLU A 110 -9.32 -14.54 5.07
N ARG A 111 -9.15 -13.27 5.45
CA ARG A 111 -9.44 -12.82 6.82
C ARG A 111 -10.90 -12.95 7.20
N ASP A 112 -11.79 -12.69 6.26
CA ASP A 112 -13.21 -12.83 6.47
C ASP A 112 -13.62 -14.31 6.63
N SER A 113 -13.00 -15.20 5.86
CA SER A 113 -13.13 -16.66 6.02
C SER A 113 -12.62 -17.16 7.37
N GLU A 114 -11.50 -16.63 7.86
CA GLU A 114 -10.99 -16.91 9.21
C GLU A 114 -11.98 -16.44 10.29
N ARG A 115 -12.48 -15.20 10.16
CA ARG A 115 -13.41 -14.60 11.13
C ARG A 115 -14.74 -15.33 11.18
N ARG A 116 -15.32 -15.68 10.02
CA ARG A 116 -16.64 -16.33 9.94
C ARG A 116 -16.57 -17.85 10.06
N GLY A 117 -15.39 -18.45 9.89
CA GLY A 117 -15.24 -19.90 9.74
C GLY A 117 -15.86 -20.46 8.45
N LEU A 118 -16.11 -19.60 7.45
CA LEU A 118 -16.77 -19.94 6.20
C LEU A 118 -15.98 -19.37 5.01
N ALA A 119 -15.48 -20.25 4.15
CA ALA A 119 -14.78 -19.87 2.92
C ALA A 119 -15.75 -19.82 1.74
N LEU A 120 -16.09 -18.61 1.28
CA LEU A 120 -16.89 -18.42 0.07
C LEU A 120 -16.03 -18.67 -1.20
N PRO A 121 -16.63 -19.18 -2.29
CA PRO A 121 -15.92 -19.32 -3.56
C PRO A 121 -15.51 -17.94 -4.11
N LEU A 122 -14.33 -17.91 -4.73
CA LEU A 122 -13.78 -16.74 -5.40
C LEU A 122 -13.94 -16.91 -6.91
N ILE A 123 -14.64 -15.96 -7.51
CA ILE A 123 -14.85 -15.91 -8.96
C ILE A 123 -14.01 -14.76 -9.50
N CYS A 124 -13.04 -15.09 -10.35
CA CYS A 124 -12.10 -14.16 -10.94
C CYS A 124 -12.35 -14.08 -12.44
N ASP A 125 -12.82 -12.92 -12.91
CA ASP A 125 -13.09 -12.67 -14.34
C ASP A 125 -11.96 -11.81 -14.93
N ASP A 126 -11.07 -12.43 -15.71
CA ASP A 126 -9.88 -11.83 -16.31
C ASP A 126 -9.09 -10.88 -15.39
N PRO A 127 -8.69 -11.33 -14.18
CA PRO A 127 -8.01 -10.49 -13.20
C PRO A 127 -6.61 -10.02 -13.67
N PHE A 128 -6.04 -10.65 -14.70
CA PHE A 128 -4.66 -10.48 -15.13
C PHE A 128 -4.52 -9.69 -16.44
N ALA A 129 -5.59 -9.06 -16.93
CA ALA A 129 -5.60 -8.37 -18.23
C ALA A 129 -4.49 -7.29 -18.42
N HIS A 130 -3.88 -6.81 -17.33
CA HIS A 130 -2.80 -5.81 -17.35
C HIS A 130 -1.45 -6.35 -16.84
N PHE A 131 -1.31 -7.66 -16.67
CA PHE A 131 -0.10 -8.29 -16.14
C PHE A 131 0.83 -8.72 -17.28
N ASP A 132 2.12 -8.66 -16.99
CA ASP A 132 3.16 -9.36 -17.75
C ASP A 132 3.26 -10.81 -17.27
N ASP A 133 3.98 -11.65 -18.02
CA ASP A 133 4.09 -13.09 -17.75
C ASP A 133 4.57 -13.42 -16.32
N ASP A 134 5.53 -12.63 -15.81
CA ASP A 134 6.10 -12.82 -14.47
C ASP A 134 5.05 -12.53 -13.39
N ARG A 135 4.32 -11.41 -13.51
CA ARG A 135 3.23 -11.07 -12.59
C ARG A 135 2.08 -12.05 -12.69
N THR A 136 1.72 -12.51 -13.89
CA THR A 136 0.68 -13.52 -14.10
C THR A 136 1.04 -14.81 -13.40
N ARG A 137 2.28 -15.29 -13.53
CA ARG A 137 2.77 -16.47 -12.81
C ARG A 137 2.66 -16.30 -11.30
N GLY A 138 3.20 -15.21 -10.75
CA GLY A 138 3.16 -14.97 -9.31
C GLY A 138 1.73 -14.85 -8.78
N ALA A 139 0.83 -14.20 -9.52
CA ALA A 139 -0.56 -14.09 -9.13
C ALA A 139 -1.34 -15.41 -9.23
N LEU A 140 -1.02 -16.27 -10.20
CA LEU A 140 -1.56 -17.64 -10.24
C LEU A 140 -1.06 -18.49 -9.08
N GLU A 141 0.19 -18.31 -8.65
CA GLU A 141 0.71 -18.97 -7.44
C GLU A 141 -0.04 -18.51 -6.18
N LEU A 142 -0.36 -17.22 -6.06
CA LEU A 142 -1.24 -16.71 -5.01
C LEU A 142 -2.62 -17.38 -5.05
N LEU A 143 -3.24 -17.46 -6.24
CA LEU A 143 -4.55 -18.11 -6.39
C LEU A 143 -4.49 -19.61 -6.05
N ARG A 144 -3.40 -20.30 -6.40
CA ARG A 144 -3.16 -21.70 -6.02
C ARG A 144 -3.05 -21.86 -4.51
N ASP A 145 -2.38 -20.94 -3.83
CA ASP A 145 -2.28 -21.00 -2.37
C ASP A 145 -3.60 -20.66 -1.69
N THR A 146 -4.32 -19.66 -2.20
CA THR A 146 -5.69 -19.31 -1.79
C THR A 146 -6.64 -20.49 -1.99
N SER A 147 -6.45 -21.28 -3.05
CA SER A 147 -7.33 -22.39 -3.40
C SER A 147 -7.31 -23.56 -2.41
N LYS A 148 -6.29 -23.60 -1.54
CA LYS A 148 -6.22 -24.56 -0.43
C LYS A 148 -7.34 -24.36 0.59
N ARG A 149 -7.92 -23.15 0.66
CA ARG A 149 -8.99 -22.80 1.62
C ARG A 149 -10.26 -22.33 0.92
N HIS A 150 -10.16 -21.65 -0.22
CA HIS A 150 -11.31 -21.19 -1.00
C HIS A 150 -11.43 -22.00 -2.30
N GLN A 151 -12.64 -22.24 -2.78
CA GLN A 151 -12.79 -22.64 -4.18
C GLN A 151 -12.47 -21.44 -5.07
N VAL A 152 -11.53 -21.56 -6.00
CA VAL A 152 -11.17 -20.50 -6.95
C VAL A 152 -11.64 -20.90 -8.34
N ILE A 153 -12.41 -20.02 -8.99
CA ILE A 153 -12.89 -20.17 -10.36
C ILE A 153 -12.33 -19.00 -11.16
N LEU A 154 -11.42 -19.28 -12.08
CA LEU A 154 -10.78 -18.30 -12.95
C LEU A 154 -11.37 -18.40 -14.35
N PHE A 155 -11.95 -17.30 -14.84
CA PHE A 155 -12.30 -17.11 -16.23
C PHE A 155 -11.18 -16.34 -16.91
N THR A 156 -10.75 -16.84 -18.07
CA THR A 156 -9.83 -16.08 -18.90
C THR A 156 -10.01 -16.33 -20.38
N CYS A 157 -9.84 -15.28 -21.18
CA CYS A 157 -9.75 -15.37 -22.64
C CYS A 157 -8.32 -15.60 -23.16
N GLU A 158 -7.31 -15.52 -22.29
CA GLU A 158 -5.91 -15.57 -22.68
C GLU A 158 -5.33 -17.00 -22.61
N THR A 159 -4.88 -17.53 -23.74
CA THR A 159 -4.27 -18.86 -23.83
C THR A 159 -3.01 -19.00 -22.97
N GLY A 160 -2.23 -17.93 -22.82
CA GLY A 160 -1.04 -17.88 -21.96
C GLY A 160 -1.37 -18.12 -20.50
N THR A 161 -2.28 -17.31 -19.95
CA THR A 161 -2.82 -17.48 -18.59
C THR A 161 -3.41 -18.87 -18.38
N ARG A 162 -4.21 -19.39 -19.31
CA ARG A 162 -4.77 -20.76 -19.24
C ARG A 162 -3.68 -21.82 -19.13
N THR A 163 -2.63 -21.70 -19.94
CA THR A 163 -1.53 -22.68 -19.97
C THR A 163 -0.73 -22.63 -18.67
N LEU A 164 -0.37 -21.43 -18.21
CA LEU A 164 0.33 -21.25 -16.92
C LEU A 164 -0.50 -21.78 -15.74
N ALA A 165 -1.81 -21.56 -15.74
CA ALA A 165 -2.69 -22.07 -14.70
C ALA A 165 -2.73 -23.61 -14.70
N ALA A 166 -2.78 -24.23 -15.88
CA ALA A 166 -2.74 -25.70 -16.03
C ALA A 166 -1.42 -26.28 -15.51
N ASP A 167 -0.29 -25.64 -15.83
CA ASP A 167 1.04 -26.04 -15.36
C ASP A 167 1.15 -25.95 -13.83
N LEU A 168 0.42 -25.02 -13.20
CA LEU A 168 0.32 -24.87 -11.75
C LEU A 168 -0.72 -25.80 -11.11
N GLY A 169 -1.34 -26.69 -11.89
CA GLY A 169 -2.26 -27.73 -11.42
C GLY A 169 -3.75 -27.35 -11.44
N ALA A 170 -4.12 -26.26 -12.12
CA ALA A 170 -5.53 -25.90 -12.27
C ALA A 170 -6.27 -26.92 -13.15
N HIS A 171 -7.51 -27.23 -12.77
CA HIS A 171 -8.40 -28.02 -13.61
C HIS A 171 -8.99 -27.14 -14.72
N VAL A 172 -8.64 -27.45 -15.97
CA VAL A 172 -9.07 -26.67 -17.13
C VAL A 172 -10.39 -27.21 -17.68
N ILE A 173 -11.38 -26.33 -17.78
CA ILE A 173 -12.68 -26.60 -18.39
C ILE A 173 -12.78 -25.79 -19.68
N ASN A 174 -13.11 -26.46 -20.80
CA ASN A 174 -13.46 -25.79 -22.04
C ASN A 174 -14.99 -25.70 -22.11
N LEU A 175 -15.52 -24.47 -22.22
CA LEU A 175 -16.95 -24.18 -22.35
C LEU A 175 -17.39 -24.19 -23.81
#